data_AF-A0A661P1A2-F1
#
_entry.id   AF-A0A661P1A2-F1
#
_cell.length_a   1.000
_cell.length_b   1.000
_cell.length_c   1.000
_cell.angle_alpha   90.00
_cell.angle_beta   90.00
_cell.angle_gamma   90.00
#
_symmetry.space_group_name_H-M   'P 1'
#
loop_
_entity.id
_entity.type
_entity.pdbx_description
1 polymer ?
#
loop_
_entity_poly.entity_id
_entity_poly.type
_entity_poly.pdbx_seq_one_letter_code
_entity_poly.pdbx_strand_id
1 'polypeptide(L)'
;LVDALLVTWVGRGAGDTAWQLLAMDLQALAFNAALTGMVKRVADRERPSGTACRTDPRYDRRCEEQSTRGSFFSGHTSFAFTAAGLTCTHHVRLGLFGPAGDALACVGTTVGATMVGVERIVADRHYATDVIVGAAAGVTSGALLPWALFYAHPADEEPSLSWRAVPLPQPGGAGLALTGLW
;
A
#
# COMPACT_ATOMS: atom_id res chain seq x y z
N LEU A 1 8.79 -6.04 -3.90
CA LEU A 1 7.71 -6.49 -4.82
C LEU A 1 8.31 -7.14 -6.05
N VAL A 2 8.92 -6.37 -6.95
CA VAL A 2 9.48 -6.89 -8.23
C VAL A 2 10.64 -7.87 -8.00
N ASP A 3 11.44 -7.65 -6.95
CA ASP A 3 12.53 -8.53 -6.54
C ASP A 3 12.04 -9.93 -6.17
N ALA A 4 11.03 -10.04 -5.31
CA ALA A 4 10.47 -11.32 -4.91
C ALA A 4 9.91 -12.09 -6.11
N LEU A 5 9.14 -11.41 -6.97
CA LEU A 5 8.57 -11.98 -8.18
C LEU A 5 9.65 -12.51 -9.14
N LEU A 6 10.68 -11.70 -9.42
CA LEU A 6 11.77 -12.07 -10.32
C LEU A 6 12.59 -13.24 -9.77
N VAL A 7 12.91 -13.22 -8.49
CA VAL A 7 13.69 -14.28 -7.85
C VAL A 7 12.92 -15.60 -7.85
N THR A 8 11.61 -15.59 -7.57
CA THR A 8 10.80 -16.81 -7.62
C THR A 8 10.60 -17.32 -9.05
N TRP A 9 10.29 -16.42 -9.99
CA TRP A 9 10.00 -16.79 -11.37
C TRP A 9 11.24 -17.27 -12.11
N VAL A 10 12.30 -16.46 -12.11
CA VAL A 10 13.52 -16.70 -12.90
C VAL A 10 14.54 -17.48 -12.07
N GLY A 11 14.76 -17.10 -10.82
CA GLY A 11 15.81 -17.67 -9.97
C GLY A 11 15.49 -19.07 -9.44
N ARG A 12 14.20 -19.38 -9.20
CA ARG A 12 13.76 -20.66 -8.63
C ARG A 12 12.88 -21.49 -9.57
N GLY A 13 12.47 -20.95 -10.73
CA GLY A 13 11.57 -21.64 -11.66
C GLY A 13 10.16 -21.90 -11.10
N ALA A 14 9.77 -21.20 -10.03
CA ALA A 14 8.53 -21.41 -9.29
C ALA A 14 7.46 -20.41 -9.74
N GLY A 15 6.92 -20.61 -10.95
CA GLY A 15 5.94 -19.71 -11.58
C GLY A 15 4.65 -19.55 -10.77
N ASP A 16 4.13 -20.63 -10.19
CA ASP A 16 2.89 -20.58 -9.41
C ASP A 16 3.05 -19.76 -8.13
N THR A 17 4.17 -19.91 -7.43
CA THR A 17 4.51 -19.07 -6.26
C THR A 17 4.63 -17.61 -6.66
N ALA A 18 5.25 -17.32 -7.81
CA ALA A 18 5.36 -15.96 -8.31
C ALA A 18 3.97 -15.35 -8.61
N TRP A 19 3.03 -16.12 -9.17
CA TRP A 19 1.66 -15.65 -9.36
C TRP A 19 0.92 -15.41 -8.06
N GLN A 20 1.08 -16.29 -7.07
CA GLN A 20 0.50 -16.09 -5.74
C GLN A 20 1.04 -14.81 -5.08
N LEU A 21 2.35 -14.57 -5.13
CA LEU A 21 2.96 -13.33 -4.64
C LEU A 21 2.37 -12.10 -5.32
N LEU A 22 2.21 -12.14 -6.65
CA LEU A 22 1.61 -11.02 -7.39
C LEU A 22 0.17 -10.78 -6.96
N ALA A 23 -0.62 -11.85 -6.78
CA ALA A 23 -2.00 -11.72 -6.32
C ALA A 23 -2.09 -11.11 -4.91
N MET A 24 -1.21 -11.53 -3.99
CA MET A 24 -1.10 -10.95 -2.65
C MET A 24 -0.71 -9.47 -2.70
N ASP A 25 0.29 -9.11 -3.50
CA ASP A 25 0.74 -7.73 -3.69
C ASP A 25 -0.40 -6.83 -4.20
N LEU A 26 -1.10 -7.29 -5.25
CA LEU A 26 -2.22 -6.57 -5.84
C LEU A 26 -3.37 -6.42 -4.84
N GLN A 27 -3.69 -7.46 -4.07
CA GLN A 27 -4.75 -7.40 -3.07
C GLN A 27 -4.42 -6.39 -1.96
N ALA A 28 -3.19 -6.43 -1.42
CA ALA A 28 -2.73 -5.51 -0.38
C ALA A 28 -2.75 -4.04 -0.86
N LEU A 29 -2.26 -3.79 -2.08
CA LEU A 29 -2.28 -2.46 -2.69
C LEU A 29 -3.70 -1.98 -2.97
N ALA A 30 -4.57 -2.84 -3.50
CA ALA A 30 -5.97 -2.50 -3.78
C ALA A 30 -6.74 -2.20 -2.50
N PHE A 31 -6.54 -2.99 -1.44
CA PHE A 31 -7.13 -2.74 -0.12
C PHE A 31 -6.68 -1.39 0.42
N ASN A 32 -5.38 -1.08 0.39
CA ASN A 32 -4.87 0.20 0.86
C ASN A 32 -5.39 1.38 0.02
N ALA A 33 -5.49 1.22 -1.31
CA ALA A 33 -6.05 2.22 -2.20
C ALA A 33 -7.50 2.57 -1.84
N ALA A 34 -8.33 1.53 -1.65
CA ALA A 34 -9.73 1.68 -1.28
C ALA A 34 -9.87 2.36 0.10
N LEU A 35 -9.12 1.88 1.10
CA LEU A 35 -9.11 2.43 2.45
C LEU A 35 -8.69 3.91 2.45
N THR A 36 -7.56 4.22 1.81
CA THR A 36 -7.04 5.59 1.71
C THR A 36 -8.04 6.52 1.02
N GLY A 37 -8.60 6.08 -0.12
CA GLY A 37 -9.57 6.87 -0.88
C GLY A 37 -10.84 7.13 -0.08
N MET A 38 -11.37 6.14 0.64
CA MET A 38 -12.53 6.29 1.51
C MET A 38 -12.26 7.29 2.65
N VAL A 39 -11.18 7.07 3.41
CA VAL A 39 -10.84 7.91 4.57
C VAL A 39 -10.59 9.35 4.16
N LYS A 40 -9.90 9.60 3.03
CA LYS A 40 -9.65 10.97 2.55
C LYS A 40 -10.92 11.75 2.25
N ARG A 41 -11.91 11.09 1.65
CA ARG A 41 -13.20 11.74 1.33
C ARG A 41 -14.04 12.01 2.58
N VAL A 42 -13.99 11.12 3.57
CA VAL A 42 -14.76 11.27 4.81
C VAL A 42 -14.12 12.28 5.75
N ALA A 43 -12.81 12.18 5.97
CA ALA A 43 -12.11 13.05 6.91
C ALA A 43 -11.94 14.46 6.36
N ASP A 44 -11.73 14.58 5.04
CA ASP A 44 -11.56 15.84 4.29
C ASP A 44 -10.68 16.89 5.02
N ARG A 45 -9.69 16.39 5.77
CA ARG A 45 -8.89 17.22 6.67
C ARG A 45 -8.04 18.19 5.83
N GLU A 46 -8.00 19.45 6.23
CA GLU A 46 -7.12 20.45 5.61
C GLU A 46 -5.63 20.06 5.78
N ARG A 47 -4.79 20.37 4.80
CA ARG A 47 -3.33 20.16 4.84
C ARG A 47 -2.63 21.30 5.59
N PRO A 48 -1.42 21.06 6.14
CA PRO A 48 -0.61 22.13 6.74
C PRO A 48 -0.42 23.34 5.81
N SER A 49 -0.20 23.10 4.51
CA SER A 49 -0.05 24.16 3.51
C SER A 49 -1.32 24.97 3.24
N GLY A 50 -2.50 24.55 3.73
CA GLY A 50 -3.79 25.15 3.37
C GLY A 50 -3.90 26.62 3.77
N THR A 51 -3.47 26.99 4.97
CA THR A 51 -3.48 28.39 5.42
C THR A 51 -2.51 29.25 4.62
N ALA A 52 -1.28 28.76 4.39
CA ALA A 52 -0.28 29.48 3.64
C ALA A 52 -0.72 29.74 2.18
N CYS A 53 -1.29 28.73 1.52
CA CYS A 53 -1.84 28.87 0.17
C CYS A 53 -3.01 29.87 0.06
N ARG A 54 -3.82 30.05 1.11
CA ARG A 54 -4.90 31.04 1.12
C ARG A 54 -4.38 32.47 1.18
N THR A 55 -3.28 32.68 1.91
CA THR A 55 -2.70 34.00 2.13
C THR A 55 -1.75 34.39 0.99
N ASP A 56 -0.97 33.44 0.50
CA ASP A 56 -0.04 33.63 -0.62
C ASP A 56 -0.15 32.46 -1.61
N PRO A 57 -0.82 32.66 -2.76
CA PRO A 57 -0.90 31.64 -3.81
C PRO A 57 0.47 31.22 -4.37
N ARG A 58 1.53 31.99 -4.14
CA ARG A 58 2.90 31.68 -4.58
C ARG A 58 3.70 30.84 -3.58
N TYR A 59 3.13 30.54 -2.40
CA TYR A 59 3.77 29.74 -1.35
C TYR A 59 4.25 28.38 -1.87
N ASP A 60 3.40 27.68 -2.63
CA ASP A 60 3.71 26.41 -3.29
C ASP A 60 3.01 26.42 -4.65
N ARG A 61 3.71 25.97 -5.71
CA ARG A 61 3.11 25.85 -7.06
C ARG A 61 1.86 24.96 -7.06
N ARG A 62 1.76 24.04 -6.09
CA ARG A 62 0.65 23.11 -5.90
C ARG A 62 -0.54 23.74 -5.18
N CYS A 63 -0.49 25.02 -4.78
CA CYS A 63 -1.64 25.72 -4.21
C CYS A 63 -2.79 25.82 -5.23
N GLU A 64 -2.49 25.91 -6.52
CA GLU A 64 -3.48 25.96 -7.61
C GLU A 64 -3.80 24.56 -8.18
N GLU A 65 -2.82 23.65 -8.19
CA GLU A 65 -2.94 22.33 -8.85
C GLU A 65 -3.47 21.23 -7.94
N GLN A 66 -3.31 21.34 -6.61
CA GLN A 66 -3.69 20.28 -5.67
C GLN A 66 -4.70 20.77 -4.64
N SER A 67 -5.64 19.89 -4.31
CA SER A 67 -6.53 20.11 -3.17
C SER A 67 -5.71 20.36 -1.90
N THR A 68 -5.95 21.52 -1.28
CA THR A 68 -5.47 21.88 0.07
C THR A 68 -6.13 21.02 1.15
N ARG A 69 -7.04 20.10 0.78
CA ARG A 69 -7.77 19.19 1.66
C ARG A 69 -7.42 17.73 1.39
N GLY A 70 -7.99 16.83 2.19
CA GLY A 70 -7.68 15.40 2.16
C GLY A 70 -6.28 15.07 2.69
N SER A 71 -5.84 15.71 3.78
CA SER A 71 -4.56 15.40 4.44
C SER A 71 -4.59 14.05 5.16
N PHE A 72 -5.69 13.70 5.83
CA PHE A 72 -5.77 12.49 6.66
C PHE A 72 -6.15 11.21 5.89
N PHE A 73 -5.49 10.08 6.10
CA PHE A 73 -4.08 9.93 6.51
C PHE A 73 -3.15 10.06 5.28
N SER A 74 -1.83 10.03 5.45
CA SER A 74 -0.88 10.15 4.34
C SER A 74 -0.92 8.92 3.42
N GLY A 75 -1.42 9.10 2.20
CA GLY A 75 -1.49 8.03 1.20
C GLY A 75 -0.11 7.57 0.73
N HIS A 76 0.80 8.51 0.43
CA HIS A 76 2.19 8.19 0.03
C HIS A 76 2.90 7.35 1.09
N THR A 77 2.76 7.75 2.36
CA THR A 77 3.32 7.00 3.48
C THR A 77 2.67 5.61 3.56
N SER A 78 1.34 5.54 3.45
CA SER A 78 0.64 4.25 3.51
C SER A 78 1.09 3.28 2.43
N PHE A 79 1.14 3.71 1.16
CA PHE A 79 1.60 2.85 0.07
C PHE A 79 3.06 2.43 0.21
N ALA A 80 3.93 3.33 0.68
CA ALA A 80 5.33 3.01 0.91
C ALA A 80 5.49 1.96 2.03
N PHE A 81 4.74 2.09 3.13
CA PHE A 81 4.74 1.09 4.21
C PHE A 81 4.02 -0.21 3.82
N THR A 82 3.05 -0.20 2.90
CA THR A 82 2.50 -1.43 2.30
C THR A 82 3.57 -2.16 1.50
N ALA A 83 4.31 -1.47 0.63
CA ALA A 83 5.39 -2.08 -0.14
C ALA A 83 6.50 -2.63 0.77
N ALA A 84 6.90 -1.88 1.80
CA ALA A 84 7.88 -2.35 2.79
C ALA A 84 7.38 -3.59 3.55
N GLY A 85 6.12 -3.58 4.00
CA GLY A 85 5.51 -4.73 4.69
C GLY A 85 5.47 -5.99 3.83
N LEU A 86 5.11 -5.85 2.55
CA LEU A 86 5.08 -6.97 1.59
C LEU A 86 6.49 -7.51 1.37
N THR A 87 7.47 -6.64 1.10
CA THR A 87 8.89 -7.04 0.98
C THR A 87 9.35 -7.79 2.23
N CYS A 88 9.17 -7.23 3.43
CA CYS A 88 9.55 -7.90 4.67
C CYS A 88 8.89 -9.29 4.79
N THR A 89 7.59 -9.39 4.54
CA THR A 89 6.83 -10.63 4.69
C THR A 89 7.28 -11.70 3.69
N HIS A 90 7.45 -11.35 2.42
CA HIS A 90 7.90 -12.29 1.40
C HIS A 90 9.33 -12.79 1.65
N HIS A 91 10.24 -11.88 2.03
CA HIS A 91 11.62 -12.25 2.35
C HIS A 91 11.71 -13.17 3.57
N VAL A 92 10.97 -12.88 4.65
CA VAL A 92 10.92 -13.74 5.84
C VAL A 92 10.33 -15.12 5.53
N ARG A 93 9.30 -15.19 4.68
CA ARG A 93 8.62 -16.46 4.38
C ARG A 93 9.34 -17.33 3.37
N LEU A 94 10.02 -16.73 2.38
CA LEU A 94 10.63 -17.46 1.27
C LEU A 94 12.16 -17.55 1.35
N GLY A 95 12.80 -16.80 2.26
CA GLY A 95 14.25 -16.80 2.44
C GLY A 95 14.98 -16.49 1.13
N LEU A 96 14.67 -15.36 0.49
CA LEU A 96 15.03 -15.10 -0.92
C LEU A 96 16.52 -14.83 -1.13
N PHE A 97 17.13 -14.08 -0.21
CA PHE A 97 18.53 -13.64 -0.27
C PHE A 97 19.38 -14.17 0.89
N GLY A 98 18.81 -15.08 1.69
CA GLY A 98 19.42 -15.55 2.93
C GLY A 98 19.29 -14.53 4.07
N PRO A 99 19.61 -14.90 5.32
CA PRO A 99 19.20 -14.16 6.51
C PRO A 99 19.62 -12.68 6.53
N ALA A 100 20.86 -12.39 6.14
CA ALA A 100 21.37 -11.02 6.11
C ALA A 100 20.78 -10.20 4.95
N GLY A 101 20.67 -10.80 3.76
CA GLY A 101 20.09 -10.12 2.59
C GLY A 101 18.61 -9.80 2.77
N ASP A 102 17.86 -10.75 3.34
CA ASP A 102 16.44 -10.59 3.63
C ASP A 102 16.20 -9.52 4.71
N ALA A 103 17.04 -9.48 5.74
CA ALA A 103 17.02 -8.42 6.75
C ALA A 103 17.33 -7.05 6.14
N LEU A 104 18.33 -6.96 5.26
CA LEU A 104 18.68 -5.73 4.57
C LEU A 104 17.56 -5.24 3.65
N ALA A 105 16.89 -6.13 2.91
CA ALA A 105 15.74 -5.78 2.07
C ALA A 105 14.59 -5.19 2.90
N CYS A 106 14.26 -5.83 4.03
CA CYS A 106 13.20 -5.37 4.93
C CYS A 106 13.54 -4.01 5.59
N VAL A 107 14.74 -3.89 6.16
CA VAL A 107 15.18 -2.64 6.81
C VAL A 107 15.30 -1.51 5.79
N GLY A 108 15.91 -1.77 4.64
CA GLY A 108 16.11 -0.78 3.58
C GLY A 108 14.79 -0.21 3.06
N THR A 109 13.81 -1.07 2.77
CA THR A 109 12.49 -0.61 2.32
C THR A 109 11.71 0.13 3.41
N THR A 110 11.84 -0.28 4.67
CA THR A 110 11.23 0.44 5.82
C THR A 110 11.84 1.81 6.04
N VAL A 111 13.17 1.94 5.92
CA VAL A 111 13.87 3.24 5.95
C VAL A 111 13.40 4.13 4.81
N GLY A 112 13.32 3.59 3.58
CA GLY A 112 12.79 4.33 2.44
C GLY A 112 11.35 4.81 2.65
N ALA A 113 10.47 3.97 3.18
CA ALA A 113 9.10 4.34 3.51
C ALA A 113 9.02 5.43 4.60
N THR A 114 9.93 5.39 5.57
CA THR A 114 10.08 6.43 6.60
C THR A 114 10.51 7.76 5.98
N MET A 115 11.50 7.74 5.07
CA MET A 115 11.94 8.94 4.35
C MET A 115 10.81 9.58 3.55
N VAL A 116 9.98 8.78 2.88
CA VAL A 116 8.76 9.27 2.20
C VAL A 116 7.84 9.96 3.21
N GLY A 117 7.62 9.35 4.39
CA GLY A 117 6.83 9.96 5.46
C GLY A 117 7.38 11.31 5.93
N VAL A 118 8.70 11.40 6.13
CA VAL A 118 9.35 12.65 6.53
C VAL A 118 9.22 13.73 5.45
N GLU A 119 9.44 13.38 4.18
CA GLU A 119 9.24 14.30 3.05
C GLU A 119 7.83 14.88 3.05
N ARG A 120 6.81 14.06 3.36
CA ARG A 120 5.42 14.53 3.42
C ARG A 120 5.17 15.58 4.51
N ILE A 121 5.91 15.53 5.60
CA ILE A 121 5.85 16.52 6.69
C ILE A 121 6.61 17.78 6.27
N VAL A 122 7.86 17.63 5.81
CA VAL A 122 8.73 18.75 5.42
C VAL A 122 8.12 19.56 4.26
N ALA A 123 7.39 18.91 3.36
CA ALA A 123 6.70 19.58 2.26
C ALA A 123 5.30 20.12 2.64
N ASP A 124 4.95 20.21 3.93
CA ASP A 124 3.65 20.67 4.44
C ASP A 124 2.44 19.96 3.83
N ARG A 125 2.64 18.72 3.35
CA ARG A 125 1.59 17.95 2.70
C ARG A 125 0.72 17.22 3.71
N HIS A 126 1.29 16.87 4.86
CA HIS A 126 0.66 16.04 5.89
C HIS A 126 1.15 16.42 7.29
N TYR A 127 0.27 16.37 8.28
CA TYR A 127 0.68 16.43 9.68
C TYR A 127 1.40 15.15 10.09
N ALA A 128 2.25 15.20 11.11
CA ALA A 128 2.92 14.01 11.65
C ALA A 128 1.92 12.90 12.02
N THR A 129 0.75 13.25 12.56
CA THR A 129 -0.34 12.30 12.85
C THR A 129 -0.85 11.57 11.59
N ASP A 130 -0.96 12.28 10.46
CA ASP A 130 -1.40 11.69 9.20
C ASP A 130 -0.36 10.69 8.68
N VAL A 131 0.92 10.97 8.91
CA VAL A 131 2.04 10.10 8.53
C VAL A 131 2.08 8.85 9.40
N ILE A 132 1.94 8.99 10.73
CA ILE A 132 1.91 7.86 11.66
C ILE A 132 0.74 6.92 11.35
N VAL A 133 -0.47 7.47 11.17
CA VAL A 133 -1.65 6.65 10.82
C VAL A 133 -1.49 6.04 9.43
N GLY A 134 -0.90 6.77 8.48
CA GLY A 134 -0.59 6.24 7.16
C GLY A 134 0.38 5.06 7.23
N ALA A 135 1.44 5.16 8.02
CA ALA A 135 2.37 4.06 8.23
C ALA A 135 1.67 2.84 8.84
N ALA A 136 0.82 3.04 9.85
CA ALA A 136 0.04 1.96 10.47
C ALA A 136 -0.91 1.27 9.47
N ALA A 137 -1.65 2.05 8.67
CA ALA A 137 -2.52 1.51 7.61
C ALA A 137 -1.72 0.75 6.55
N GLY A 138 -0.54 1.27 6.19
CA GLY A 138 0.39 0.65 5.26
C GLY A 138 0.88 -0.71 5.75
N VAL A 139 1.39 -0.78 6.99
CA VAL A 139 1.84 -2.03 7.65
C VAL A 139 0.70 -3.03 7.78
N THR A 140 -0.50 -2.57 8.15
CA THR A 140 -1.69 -3.43 8.22
C THR A 140 -1.97 -4.07 6.87
N SER A 141 -1.92 -3.28 5.80
CA SER A 141 -2.23 -3.76 4.45
C SER A 141 -1.13 -4.66 3.87
N GLY A 142 0.15 -4.36 4.13
CA GLY A 142 1.28 -5.06 3.51
C GLY A 142 1.88 -6.21 4.31
N ALA A 143 1.65 -6.27 5.62
CA ALA A 143 2.18 -7.33 6.47
C ALA A 143 1.07 -8.12 7.17
N LEU A 144 0.16 -7.43 7.87
CA LEU A 144 -0.85 -8.13 8.67
C LEU A 144 -1.89 -8.84 7.81
N LEU A 145 -2.39 -8.18 6.76
CA LEU A 145 -3.40 -8.75 5.86
C LEU A 145 -2.87 -9.98 5.10
N PRO A 146 -1.70 -9.95 4.42
CA PRO A 146 -1.16 -11.15 3.78
C PRO A 146 -0.85 -12.27 4.78
N TRP A 147 -0.33 -11.91 5.96
CA TRP A 147 -0.08 -12.87 7.02
C TRP A 147 -1.36 -13.59 7.46
N ALA A 148 -2.43 -12.85 7.73
CA ALA A 148 -3.69 -13.41 8.18
C ALA A 148 -4.39 -14.25 7.10
N LEU A 149 -4.39 -13.81 5.84
CA LEU A 149 -5.14 -14.46 4.77
C LEU A 149 -4.41 -15.64 4.13
N PHE A 150 -3.08 -15.60 4.02
CA PHE A 150 -2.34 -16.59 3.24
C PHE A 150 -1.31 -17.38 4.02
N TYR A 151 -0.81 -16.84 5.14
CA TYR A 151 0.27 -17.50 5.87
C TYR A 151 -0.13 -18.05 7.24
N ALA A 152 -1.31 -17.71 7.76
CA ALA A 152 -1.85 -18.21 9.02
C ALA A 152 -2.71 -19.48 8.85
N HIS A 153 -3.10 -19.80 7.62
CA HIS A 153 -3.86 -20.99 7.28
C HIS A 153 -3.02 -21.85 6.33
N PRO A 154 -2.55 -23.04 6.75
CA PRO A 154 -1.96 -24.01 5.83
C PRO A 154 -3.02 -24.34 4.76
N ALA A 155 -2.61 -24.39 3.49
CA ALA A 155 -3.51 -24.73 2.41
C ALA A 155 -3.93 -26.21 2.55
N ASP A 156 -5.15 -26.44 3.03
CA ASP A 156 -5.75 -27.78 3.10
C ASP A 156 -6.45 -28.16 1.77
N GLU A 157 -6.58 -27.22 0.82
CA GLU A 157 -7.20 -27.44 -0.49
C GLU A 157 -6.42 -26.76 -1.62
N GLU A 158 -6.36 -27.40 -2.79
CA GLU A 158 -5.83 -26.80 -4.02
C GLU A 158 -6.65 -25.56 -4.39
N PRO A 159 -6.03 -24.38 -4.57
CA PRO A 159 -6.77 -23.15 -4.79
C PRO A 159 -7.50 -23.16 -6.14
N SER A 160 -8.84 -23.23 -6.12
CA SER A 160 -9.65 -23.04 -7.32
C SER A 160 -10.00 -21.55 -7.50
N LEU A 161 -9.38 -20.90 -8.49
CA LEU A 161 -9.69 -19.51 -8.83
C LEU A 161 -11.17 -19.40 -9.26
N SER A 162 -11.97 -18.70 -8.45
CA SER A 162 -13.37 -18.42 -8.79
C SER A 162 -13.58 -16.94 -9.11
N TRP A 163 -14.12 -16.66 -10.29
CA TRP A 163 -14.47 -15.30 -10.71
C TRP A 163 -15.88 -14.96 -10.25
N ARG A 164 -16.04 -13.86 -9.51
CA ARG A 164 -17.35 -13.30 -9.17
C ARG A 164 -17.48 -11.88 -9.69
N ALA A 165 -18.61 -11.60 -10.33
CA ALA A 165 -19.00 -10.24 -10.70
C ALA A 165 -19.78 -9.62 -9.54
N VAL A 166 -19.25 -8.56 -8.95
CA VAL A 166 -19.89 -7.81 -7.87
C VAL A 166 -20.39 -6.48 -8.42
N PRO A 167 -21.69 -6.14 -8.25
CA PRO A 167 -22.19 -4.84 -8.67
C PRO A 167 -21.57 -3.73 -7.82
N LEU A 168 -21.03 -2.71 -8.50
CA LEU A 168 -20.50 -1.49 -7.90
C LEU A 168 -21.52 -0.36 -8.13
N PRO A 169 -22.15 0.17 -7.07
CA PRO A 169 -22.98 1.35 -7.21
C PRO A 169 -22.11 2.56 -7.60
N GLN A 170 -22.45 3.24 -8.69
CA GLN A 170 -21.84 4.50 -9.10
C GLN A 170 -22.91 5.59 -9.23
N PRO A 171 -22.59 6.87 -8.93
CA PRO A 171 -23.52 7.97 -9.17
C PRO A 171 -23.82 8.08 -10.68
N GLY A 172 -25.06 7.79 -11.08
CA GLY A 172 -25.50 7.88 -12.47
C GLY A 172 -25.43 6.59 -13.30
N GLY A 173 -25.11 5.43 -12.72
CA GLY A 173 -25.09 4.14 -13.45
C GLY A 173 -24.77 2.91 -12.60
N ALA A 174 -24.79 1.73 -13.23
CA ALA A 174 -24.38 0.46 -12.61
C ALA A 174 -23.05 0.00 -13.21
N GLY A 175 -22.04 -0.21 -12.38
CA GLY A 175 -20.77 -0.83 -12.77
C GLY A 175 -20.67 -2.27 -12.27
N LEU A 176 -19.81 -3.09 -12.89
CA LEU A 176 -19.45 -4.42 -12.40
C LEU A 176 -17.95 -4.44 -12.09
N ALA A 177 -17.59 -4.89 -10.89
CA ALA A 177 -16.22 -5.30 -10.58
C ALA A 177 -16.11 -6.82 -10.73
N LEU A 178 -15.09 -7.27 -11.44
CA LEU A 178 -14.67 -8.66 -11.40
C LEU A 178 -13.69 -8.83 -10.24
N THR A 179 -14.06 -9.65 -9.27
CA THR A 179 -13.19 -10.02 -8.15
C THR A 179 -12.83 -11.48 -8.30
N GLY A 180 -11.53 -11.78 -8.41
CA GLY A 180 -11.04 -13.13 -8.19
C GLY A 180 -11.03 -13.41 -6.70
N LEU A 181 -11.73 -14.45 -6.27
CA LEU A 181 -11.62 -14.98 -4.91
C LEU A 181 -10.77 -16.24 -4.97
N TRP A 182 -9.71 -16.22 -4.16
CA TRP A 182 -8.83 -17.34 -3.87
C TRP A 182 -9.25 -17.94 -2.54
#